data_AF-A0A9F2WL71-F1
#
_entry.id   AF-A0A9F2WL71-F1
#
_cell.length_a   1.000
_cell.length_b   1.000
_cell.length_c   1.000
_cell.angle_alpha   90.00
_cell.angle_beta   90.00
_cell.angle_gamma   90.00
#
_symmetry.space_group_name_H-M   'P 1'
#
loop_
_entity.id
_entity.type
_entity.pdbx_description
1 polymer ?
#
loop_
_entity_poly.entity_id
_entity_poly.type
_entity_poly.pdbx_seq_one_letter_code
_entity_poly.pdbx_strand_id
1 'polypeptide(L)'
;GAVRWYKGLDRSQPPIYSDKEGAPNRGVRVIPGSSTDFSISIRNILPEDAGTYYCVKVTTENPERQLASGKGTVVSVIARPSQPLLRGPPGRITGSRASFNCSSEGFSPREITVTWLKDGKEIEGAQTRILDSGEQQNISYRVESTVEVLLGKGDIRSQLTCQIHHSSLEAPLQQDFPLGDILT
;
A
#
# COMPACT_ATOMS: atom_id res chain seq x y z
N GLY A 1 34.17 14.50 -9.02
CA GLY A 1 32.98 15.07 -8.35
C GLY A 1 32.22 13.98 -7.62
N ALA A 2 31.75 14.24 -6.40
CA ALA A 2 30.96 13.31 -5.61
C ALA A 2 29.51 13.25 -6.11
N VAL A 3 28.78 12.19 -5.76
CA VAL A 3 27.35 12.03 -6.09
C VAL A 3 26.50 11.95 -4.83
N ARG A 4 25.30 12.49 -4.94
CA ARG A 4 24.21 12.33 -3.98
C ARG A 4 22.95 11.85 -4.69
N TRP A 5 22.18 11.00 -4.03
CA TRP A 5 20.85 10.61 -4.47
C TRP A 5 19.81 11.22 -3.54
N TYR A 6 18.81 11.86 -4.12
CA TYR A 6 17.70 12.47 -3.39
C TYR A 6 16.38 11.84 -3.83
N LYS A 7 15.48 11.64 -2.87
CA LYS A 7 14.07 11.37 -3.15
C LYS A 7 13.37 12.72 -3.27
N GLY A 8 12.72 12.98 -4.40
CA GLY A 8 12.07 14.27 -4.68
C GLY A 8 13.02 15.37 -5.14
N LEU A 9 12.46 16.56 -5.35
CA LEU A 9 13.18 17.75 -5.82
C LEU A 9 13.61 18.69 -4.68
N ASP A 10 13.03 18.55 -3.49
CA ASP A 10 13.43 19.32 -2.32
C ASP A 10 14.86 18.94 -1.90
N ARG A 11 15.76 19.92 -1.92
CA ARG A 11 17.19 19.75 -1.59
C ARG A 11 17.50 20.12 -0.15
N SER A 12 16.51 20.58 0.62
CA SER A 12 16.64 20.78 2.07
C SER A 12 16.57 19.47 2.85
N GLN A 13 15.91 18.45 2.28
CA GLN A 13 15.88 17.10 2.84
C GLN A 13 17.23 16.38 2.67
N PRO A 14 17.61 15.52 3.63
CA PRO A 14 18.83 14.74 3.52
C PRO A 14 18.79 13.80 2.30
N PRO A 15 19.93 13.60 1.62
CA PRO A 15 19.99 12.63 0.55
C PRO A 15 19.81 11.21 1.09
N ILE A 16 19.22 10.33 0.28
CA ILE A 16 19.09 8.89 0.56
C ILE A 16 20.46 8.20 0.49
N TYR A 17 21.38 8.75 -0.30
CA TYR A 17 22.76 8.31 -0.40
C TYR A 17 23.69 9.48 -0.74
N SER A 18 24.89 9.47 -0.17
CA SER A 18 25.97 10.43 -0.42
C SER A 18 27.33 9.73 -0.39
N ASP A 19 28.20 10.06 -1.35
CA ASP A 19 29.60 9.58 -1.37
C ASP A 19 30.46 10.17 -0.22
N LYS A 20 29.93 11.16 0.53
CA LYS A 20 30.62 11.71 1.70
C LYS A 20 30.80 10.62 2.77
N GLU A 21 32.03 10.43 3.22
CA GLU A 21 32.37 9.49 4.28
C GLU A 21 31.60 9.80 5.58
N GLY A 22 31.11 8.75 6.25
CA GLY A 22 30.30 8.87 7.46
C GLY A 22 28.86 9.39 7.25
N ALA A 23 28.40 9.58 6.00
CA ALA A 23 27.01 9.94 5.74
C ALA A 23 26.06 8.79 6.15
N PRO A 24 24.92 9.09 6.80
CA PRO A 24 23.91 8.09 7.16
C PRO A 24 23.13 7.67 5.91
N ASN A 25 23.76 6.85 5.07
CA ASN A 25 23.19 6.38 3.82
C ASN A 25 22.21 5.23 4.06
N ARG A 26 21.04 5.29 3.43
CA ARG A 26 20.09 4.17 3.40
C ARG A 26 20.39 3.20 2.25
N GLY A 27 20.92 3.72 1.15
CA GLY A 27 21.36 2.93 0.00
C GLY A 27 22.87 2.63 0.05
N VAL A 28 23.32 1.71 -0.80
CA VAL A 28 24.74 1.42 -1.05
C VAL A 28 25.02 1.43 -2.54
N ARG A 29 26.27 1.69 -2.93
CA ARG A 29 26.70 1.56 -4.32
C ARG A 29 26.54 0.12 -4.80
N VAL A 30 25.95 -0.04 -5.98
CA VAL A 30 25.94 -1.34 -6.67
C VAL A 30 27.36 -1.71 -7.10
N ILE A 31 28.09 -0.72 -7.63
CA ILE A 31 29.52 -0.85 -7.98
C ILE A 31 30.32 0.15 -7.13
N PRO A 32 30.91 -0.31 -6.00
CA PRO A 32 31.74 0.53 -5.15
C PRO A 32 32.91 1.15 -5.92
N GLY A 33 33.19 2.44 -5.70
CA GLY A 33 34.33 3.14 -6.31
C GLY A 33 34.22 3.46 -7.81
N SER A 34 33.13 3.06 -8.48
CA SER A 34 32.95 3.36 -9.91
C SER A 34 32.88 4.87 -10.18
N SER A 35 33.65 5.32 -11.18
CA SER A 35 33.71 6.72 -11.60
C SER A 35 32.65 7.09 -12.64
N THR A 36 31.90 6.11 -13.16
CA THR A 36 30.92 6.28 -14.26
C THR A 36 29.54 5.72 -13.92
N ASP A 37 29.48 4.62 -13.17
CA ASP A 37 28.22 4.01 -12.74
C ASP A 37 27.89 4.46 -11.33
N PHE A 38 26.84 5.28 -11.19
CA PHE A 38 26.41 5.83 -9.90
C PHE A 38 25.18 5.16 -9.28
N SER A 39 24.86 3.93 -9.72
CA SER A 39 23.70 3.17 -9.25
C SER A 39 23.79 2.83 -7.76
N ILE A 40 22.65 2.93 -7.07
CA ILE A 40 22.50 2.55 -5.67
C ILE A 40 21.46 1.44 -5.52
N SER A 41 21.66 0.58 -4.53
CA SER A 41 20.70 -0.40 -4.06
C SER A 41 20.18 0.01 -2.69
N ILE A 42 18.86 0.10 -2.56
CA ILE A 42 18.17 0.33 -1.29
C ILE A 42 17.52 -1.00 -0.91
N ARG A 43 17.77 -1.49 0.31
CA ARG A 43 17.20 -2.73 0.85
C ARG A 43 16.06 -2.42 1.81
N ASN A 44 15.25 -3.44 2.11
CA ASN A 44 14.10 -3.33 3.01
C ASN A 44 13.18 -2.16 2.60
N ILE A 45 12.69 -2.26 1.36
CA ILE A 45 11.83 -1.25 0.77
C ILE A 45 10.49 -1.23 1.52
N LEU A 46 10.07 -0.03 1.88
CA LEU A 46 8.80 0.27 2.52
C LEU A 46 7.90 1.03 1.53
N PRO A 47 6.57 1.05 1.73
CA PRO A 47 5.68 1.80 0.85
C PRO A 47 6.06 3.29 0.74
N GLU A 48 6.56 3.90 1.82
CA GLU A 48 7.07 5.27 1.79
C GLU A 48 8.29 5.48 0.89
N ASP A 49 8.92 4.46 0.33
CA ASP A 49 10.05 4.63 -0.60
C ASP A 49 9.60 4.95 -2.01
N ALA A 50 8.32 4.74 -2.32
CA ALA A 50 7.79 5.13 -3.61
C ALA A 50 7.97 6.65 -3.81
N GLY A 51 8.36 7.01 -5.04
CA GLY A 51 8.65 8.39 -5.41
C GLY A 51 9.72 8.48 -6.49
N THR A 52 10.06 9.71 -6.87
CA THR A 52 11.05 9.96 -7.92
C THR A 52 12.42 10.25 -7.32
N TYR A 53 13.43 9.50 -7.74
CA TYR A 53 14.80 9.60 -7.25
C TYR A 53 15.69 10.30 -8.27
N TYR A 54 16.53 11.22 -7.80
CA TYR A 54 17.42 12.02 -8.65
C TYR A 54 18.87 11.83 -8.25
N CYS A 55 19.69 11.48 -9.24
CA CYS A 55 21.15 11.45 -9.11
C CYS A 55 21.70 12.86 -9.35
N VAL A 56 22.39 13.43 -8.36
CA VAL A 56 22.94 14.78 -8.40
C VAL A 56 24.47 14.72 -8.27
N LYS A 57 25.16 15.28 -9.26
CA LYS A 57 26.62 15.42 -9.26
C LYS A 57 27.00 16.73 -8.57
N VAL A 58 27.90 16.68 -7.61
CA VAL A 58 28.40 17.85 -6.87
C VAL A 58 29.91 18.00 -7.04
N THR A 59 30.39 19.24 -6.90
CA THR A 59 31.84 19.51 -6.88
C THR A 59 32.47 19.01 -5.58
N THR A 60 33.75 18.66 -5.63
CA THR A 60 34.53 18.33 -4.43
C THR A 60 34.93 19.58 -3.63
N GLU A 61 35.06 20.72 -4.30
CA GLU A 61 35.46 22.02 -3.70
C GLU A 61 34.30 22.68 -2.94
N ASN A 62 33.10 22.67 -3.51
CA ASN A 62 31.88 23.14 -2.87
C ASN A 62 30.74 22.10 -3.06
N PRO A 63 30.53 21.22 -2.07
CA PRO A 63 29.48 20.22 -2.13
C PRO A 63 28.04 20.77 -2.13
N GLU A 64 27.84 22.07 -1.92
CA GLU A 64 26.53 22.73 -2.09
C GLU A 64 26.25 23.08 -3.55
N ARG A 65 27.30 23.22 -4.37
CA ARG A 65 27.17 23.53 -5.80
C ARG A 65 26.85 22.25 -6.58
N GLN A 66 25.63 22.19 -7.11
CA GLN A 66 25.21 21.16 -8.06
C GLN A 66 25.83 21.41 -9.43
N LEU A 67 26.46 20.39 -10.01
CA LEU A 67 27.00 20.42 -11.36
C LEU A 67 25.97 19.96 -12.39
N ALA A 68 25.24 18.89 -12.06
CA ALA A 68 24.22 18.31 -12.91
C ALA A 68 23.25 17.49 -12.07
N SER A 69 22.02 17.35 -12.56
CA SER A 69 21.02 16.43 -12.03
C SER A 69 20.53 15.53 -13.16
N GLY A 70 20.36 14.24 -12.88
CA GLY A 70 19.64 13.33 -13.75
C GLY A 70 18.18 13.74 -13.91
N LYS A 71 17.49 13.15 -14.91
CA LYS A 71 16.07 13.40 -15.22
C LYS A 71 15.10 12.86 -14.15
N GLY A 72 15.58 11.97 -13.29
CA GLY A 72 14.78 11.30 -12.27
C GLY A 72 14.37 9.88 -12.68
N THR A 73 14.20 9.02 -11.69
CA THR A 73 13.71 7.64 -11.84
C THR A 73 12.52 7.45 -10.90
N VAL A 74 11.36 7.10 -11.45
CA VAL A 74 10.17 6.80 -10.64
C VAL A 74 10.31 5.39 -10.07
N VAL A 75 10.24 5.29 -8.76
CA VAL A 75 10.19 4.03 -8.02
C VAL A 75 8.76 3.85 -7.51
N SER A 76 8.13 2.74 -7.88
CA SER A 76 6.86 2.28 -7.31
C SER A 76 7.12 1.13 -6.34
N VAL A 77 6.26 1.00 -5.34
CA VAL A 77 6.32 -0.08 -4.36
C VAL A 77 5.03 -0.85 -4.43
N ILE A 78 5.14 -2.18 -4.47
CA ILE A 78 4.01 -3.09 -4.49
C ILE A 78 3.96 -3.76 -3.11
N ALA A 79 2.90 -3.48 -2.36
CA ALA A 79 2.67 -4.02 -1.03
C ALA A 79 1.39 -4.87 -1.01
N ARG A 80 1.42 -5.96 -0.23
CA ARG A 80 0.28 -6.86 -0.09
C ARG A 80 -0.71 -6.30 0.95
N PRO A 81 -2.02 -6.30 0.66
CA PRO A 81 -3.03 -5.99 1.66
C PRO A 81 -2.97 -6.99 2.82
N SER A 82 -3.32 -6.55 4.01
CA SER A 82 -3.57 -7.42 5.16
C SER A 82 -4.79 -8.32 4.91
N GLN A 83 -4.88 -9.42 5.66
CA GLN A 83 -6.04 -10.31 5.61
C GLN A 83 -7.34 -9.50 5.87
N PRO A 84 -8.37 -9.62 5.01
CA PRO A 84 -9.62 -8.89 5.19
C PRO A 84 -10.24 -9.17 6.55
N LEU A 85 -10.65 -8.10 7.25
CA LEU A 85 -11.39 -8.18 8.50
C LEU A 85 -12.86 -7.94 8.21
N LEU A 86 -13.67 -8.99 8.38
CA LEU A 86 -15.11 -8.96 8.12
C LEU A 86 -15.90 -8.82 9.44
N ARG A 87 -16.75 -7.79 9.53
CA ARG A 87 -17.56 -7.47 10.70
C ARG A 87 -19.05 -7.40 10.33
N GLY A 88 -19.88 -8.06 11.13
CA GLY A 88 -21.35 -7.98 11.03
C GLY A 88 -21.97 -6.92 11.95
N PRO A 89 -23.31 -6.85 12.00
CA PRO A 89 -24.03 -5.94 12.90
C PRO A 89 -23.81 -6.30 14.38
N PRO A 90 -24.00 -5.34 15.30
CA PRO A 90 -23.91 -5.60 16.73
C PRO A 90 -25.10 -6.45 17.19
N GLY A 91 -24.81 -7.65 17.70
CA GLY A 91 -25.81 -8.55 18.26
C GLY A 91 -26.61 -9.35 17.22
N ARG A 92 -27.57 -10.14 17.71
CA ARG A 92 -28.44 -10.96 16.86
C ARG A 92 -29.62 -10.16 16.33
N ILE A 93 -30.05 -10.49 15.12
CA ILE A 93 -31.15 -9.85 14.41
C ILE A 93 -32.20 -10.89 14.01
N THR A 94 -33.46 -10.45 13.98
CA THR A 94 -34.59 -11.27 13.52
C THR A 94 -34.91 -10.90 12.07
N GLY A 95 -34.26 -11.57 11.12
CA GLY A 95 -34.62 -11.58 9.69
C GLY A 95 -34.95 -10.21 9.07
N SER A 96 -33.98 -9.31 9.04
CA SER A 96 -34.13 -7.95 8.51
C SER A 96 -32.93 -7.56 7.64
N ARG A 97 -32.78 -6.25 7.33
CA ARG A 97 -31.62 -5.70 6.64
C ARG A 97 -30.45 -5.58 7.61
N ALA A 98 -29.32 -6.20 7.25
CA ALA A 98 -28.10 -6.21 8.04
C ALA A 98 -26.95 -5.51 7.30
N SER A 99 -26.14 -4.74 8.02
CA SER A 99 -24.97 -4.06 7.48
C SER A 99 -23.71 -4.84 7.85
N PHE A 100 -22.85 -5.08 6.87
CA PHE A 100 -21.55 -5.74 7.03
C PHE A 100 -20.46 -4.83 6.53
N ASN A 101 -19.31 -4.86 7.21
CA ASN A 101 -18.13 -4.08 6.85
C ASN A 101 -16.93 -5.01 6.66
N CYS A 102 -16.17 -4.79 5.60
CA CYS A 102 -14.92 -5.46 5.31
C CYS A 102 -13.81 -4.41 5.20
N SER A 103 -12.71 -4.61 5.93
CA SER A 103 -11.56 -3.72 5.87
C SER A 103 -10.24 -4.46 5.64
N SER A 104 -9.30 -3.79 4.98
CA SER A 104 -7.92 -4.26 4.77
C SER A 104 -6.99 -3.06 4.60
N GLU A 105 -5.71 -3.21 4.94
CA GLU A 105 -4.76 -2.11 5.00
C GLU A 105 -3.34 -2.51 4.55
N GLY A 106 -2.47 -1.51 4.40
CA GLY A 106 -1.05 -1.71 4.13
C GLY A 106 -0.71 -2.05 2.67
N PHE A 107 -1.65 -1.86 1.74
CA PHE A 107 -1.43 -2.18 0.33
C PHE A 107 -0.95 -0.97 -0.48
N SER A 108 -0.31 -1.26 -1.61
CA SER A 108 0.10 -0.31 -2.64
C SER A 108 0.32 -1.10 -3.94
N PRO A 109 -0.08 -0.61 -5.13
CA PRO A 109 -0.61 0.71 -5.43
C PRO A 109 -2.08 0.91 -4.95
N ARG A 110 -2.68 2.04 -5.29
CA ARG A 110 -4.01 2.44 -4.77
C ARG A 110 -5.14 1.57 -5.31
N GLU A 111 -4.98 1.04 -6.50
CA GLU A 111 -5.99 0.27 -7.22
C GLU A 111 -6.26 -1.07 -6.53
N ILE A 112 -7.46 -1.23 -5.98
CA ILE A 112 -7.93 -2.43 -5.28
C ILE A 112 -9.40 -2.67 -5.60
N THR A 113 -9.83 -3.93 -5.60
CA THR A 113 -11.24 -4.31 -5.80
C THR A 113 -11.71 -5.16 -4.63
N VAL A 114 -12.88 -4.84 -4.10
CA VAL A 114 -13.56 -5.60 -3.04
C VAL A 114 -14.88 -6.12 -3.59
N THR A 115 -15.04 -7.43 -3.58
CA THR A 115 -16.22 -8.15 -4.05
C THR A 115 -16.90 -8.83 -2.87
N TRP A 116 -18.22 -8.72 -2.82
CA TRP A 116 -19.04 -9.37 -1.80
C TRP A 116 -19.79 -10.54 -2.40
N LEU A 117 -19.71 -11.70 -1.76
CA LEU A 117 -20.40 -12.91 -2.20
C LEU A 117 -21.32 -13.43 -1.09
N LYS A 118 -22.50 -13.91 -1.44
CA LYS A 118 -23.35 -14.77 -0.60
C LYS A 118 -23.43 -16.13 -1.25
N ASP A 119 -22.95 -17.16 -0.55
CA ASP A 119 -22.91 -18.54 -1.04
C ASP A 119 -22.22 -18.66 -2.42
N GLY A 120 -21.15 -17.89 -2.61
CA GLY A 120 -20.37 -17.83 -3.86
C GLY A 120 -20.97 -16.97 -4.98
N LYS A 121 -22.15 -16.38 -4.78
CA LYS A 121 -22.78 -15.47 -5.75
C LYS A 121 -22.56 -14.02 -5.36
N GLU A 122 -22.13 -13.21 -6.33
CA GLU A 122 -21.87 -11.79 -6.13
C GLU A 122 -23.12 -11.00 -5.72
N ILE A 123 -22.92 -10.06 -4.81
CA ILE A 123 -23.93 -9.13 -4.29
C ILE A 123 -23.54 -7.71 -4.72
N GLU A 124 -24.48 -7.02 -5.36
CA GLU A 124 -24.31 -5.63 -5.79
C GLU A 124 -24.67 -4.63 -4.68
N GLY A 125 -24.32 -3.36 -4.88
CA GLY A 125 -24.70 -2.26 -3.98
C GLY A 125 -23.73 -2.03 -2.81
N ALA A 126 -22.57 -2.67 -2.81
CA ALA A 126 -21.51 -2.38 -1.85
C ALA A 126 -20.94 -0.97 -2.07
N GLN A 127 -20.68 -0.27 -0.96
CA GLN A 127 -20.01 1.03 -0.95
C GLN A 127 -18.57 0.85 -0.49
N THR A 128 -17.61 1.13 -1.38
CA THR A 128 -16.17 0.97 -1.10
C THR A 128 -15.48 2.33 -1.04
N ARG A 129 -14.65 2.52 -0.02
CA ARG A 129 -13.84 3.72 0.22
C ARG A 129 -12.38 3.32 0.38
N ILE A 130 -11.49 4.05 -0.29
CA ILE A 130 -10.04 3.89 -0.17
C ILE A 130 -9.51 5.12 0.56
N LEU A 131 -8.83 4.88 1.68
CA LEU A 131 -8.26 5.87 2.59
C LEU A 131 -6.74 5.82 2.50
N ASP A 132 -6.11 6.97 2.67
CA ASP A 132 -4.65 7.06 2.81
C ASP A 132 -4.29 6.67 4.24
N SER A 133 -3.42 5.67 4.41
CA SER A 133 -2.98 5.19 5.72
C SER A 133 -1.72 5.94 6.11
N GLY A 134 -1.89 7.09 6.78
CA GLY A 134 -0.82 7.84 7.45
C GLY A 134 -0.96 9.36 7.37
N GLU A 135 -0.55 10.04 8.43
CA GLU A 135 -0.30 11.49 8.42
C GLU A 135 0.90 11.77 7.50
N GLN A 136 0.66 12.53 6.43
CA GLN A 136 1.67 13.30 5.70
C GLN A 136 2.93 12.52 5.23
N GLN A 137 2.81 11.41 4.47
CA GLN A 137 3.79 10.88 3.46
C GLN A 137 3.83 9.34 3.32
N ASN A 138 3.04 8.57 4.07
CA ASN A 138 3.05 7.11 3.95
C ASN A 138 2.22 6.67 2.75
N ILE A 139 2.85 6.17 1.68
CA ILE A 139 2.15 5.69 0.47
C ILE A 139 1.66 4.25 0.72
N SER A 140 0.84 4.07 1.75
CA SER A 140 0.12 2.84 2.04
C SER A 140 -1.36 3.15 2.15
N TYR A 141 -2.20 2.27 1.62
CA TYR A 141 -3.63 2.51 1.54
C TYR A 141 -4.40 1.57 2.47
N ARG A 142 -5.59 2.01 2.85
CA ARG A 142 -6.60 1.22 3.56
C ARG A 142 -7.88 1.22 2.75
N VAL A 143 -8.57 0.09 2.70
CA VAL A 143 -9.87 -0.06 2.07
C VAL A 143 -10.91 -0.40 3.12
N GLU A 144 -12.08 0.21 3.00
CA GLU A 144 -13.28 -0.12 3.75
C GLU A 144 -14.43 -0.29 2.77
N SER A 145 -15.09 -1.44 2.82
CA SER A 145 -16.26 -1.74 2.02
C SER A 145 -17.42 -2.10 2.93
N THR A 146 -18.61 -1.59 2.64
CA THR A 146 -19.82 -1.87 3.41
C THR A 146 -20.92 -2.33 2.47
N VAL A 147 -21.64 -3.39 2.83
CA VAL A 147 -22.80 -3.89 2.08
C VAL A 147 -23.98 -4.08 3.02
N GLU A 148 -25.19 -3.77 2.52
CA GLU A 148 -26.43 -4.09 3.19
C GLU A 148 -27.07 -5.33 2.56
N VAL A 149 -27.33 -6.35 3.36
CA VAL A 149 -27.91 -7.61 2.90
C VAL A 149 -29.26 -7.82 3.55
N LEU A 150 -30.26 -8.19 2.74
CA LEU A 150 -31.55 -8.66 3.25
C LEU A 150 -31.40 -10.11 3.70
N LEU A 151 -31.65 -10.36 4.98
CA LEU A 151 -31.51 -11.68 5.58
C LEU A 151 -32.87 -12.24 6.01
N GLY A 152 -33.11 -13.51 5.66
CA GLY A 152 -34.28 -14.27 6.12
C GLY A 152 -33.88 -15.43 7.02
N LYS A 153 -34.87 -16.10 7.62
CA LYS A 153 -34.63 -17.32 8.45
C LYS A 153 -33.94 -18.45 7.68
N GLY A 154 -34.10 -18.51 6.36
CA GLY A 154 -33.44 -19.48 5.50
C GLY A 154 -31.93 -19.30 5.39
N ASP A 155 -31.40 -18.12 5.72
CA ASP A 155 -29.98 -17.78 5.55
C ASP A 155 -29.11 -18.24 6.71
N ILE A 156 -29.66 -18.94 7.71
CA ILE A 156 -28.90 -19.40 8.90
C ILE A 156 -27.72 -20.32 8.56
N ARG A 157 -27.77 -20.98 7.39
CA ARG A 157 -26.68 -21.82 6.84
C ARG A 157 -25.90 -21.15 5.72
N SER A 158 -26.30 -19.93 5.34
CA SER A 158 -25.61 -19.17 4.31
C SER A 158 -24.35 -18.51 4.87
N GLN A 159 -23.45 -18.20 3.97
CA GLN A 159 -22.15 -17.61 4.25
C GLN A 159 -21.96 -16.35 3.43
N LEU A 160 -21.50 -15.30 4.09
CA LEU A 160 -21.08 -14.06 3.46
C LEU A 160 -19.56 -14.06 3.33
N THR A 161 -19.06 -13.68 2.17
CA THR A 161 -17.62 -13.63 1.89
C THR A 161 -17.25 -12.25 1.38
N CYS A 162 -16.21 -11.67 1.96
CA CYS A 162 -15.52 -10.51 1.40
C CYS A 162 -14.26 -11.00 0.68
N GLN A 163 -14.13 -10.66 -0.60
CA GLN A 163 -13.02 -11.05 -1.45
C GLN A 163 -12.27 -9.81 -1.97
N ILE A 164 -10.97 -9.78 -1.76
CA ILE A 164 -10.08 -8.67 -2.13
C ILE A 164 -9.17 -9.09 -3.27
N HIS A 165 -9.22 -8.32 -4.36
CA HIS A 165 -8.32 -8.40 -5.49
C HIS A 165 -7.38 -7.21 -5.50
N HIS A 166 -6.09 -7.48 -5.67
CA HIS A 166 -5.05 -6.46 -5.74
C HIS A 166 -3.87 -6.98 -6.58
N SER A 167 -3.17 -6.10 -7.30
CA SER A 167 -2.11 -6.48 -8.24
C SER A 167 -0.91 -7.20 -7.60
N SER A 168 -0.74 -7.06 -6.29
CA SER A 168 0.32 -7.75 -5.52
C SER A 168 -0.02 -9.19 -5.13
N LEU A 169 -1.26 -9.64 -5.41
CA LEU A 169 -1.77 -10.95 -5.03
C LEU A 169 -1.83 -11.88 -6.25
N GLU A 170 -1.35 -13.11 -6.10
CA GLU A 170 -1.50 -14.18 -7.12
C GLU A 170 -2.91 -14.76 -7.14
N ALA A 171 -3.54 -14.81 -5.96
CA ALA A 171 -4.92 -15.22 -5.75
C ALA A 171 -5.62 -14.25 -4.79
N PRO A 172 -6.94 -14.06 -4.90
CA PRO A 172 -7.67 -13.12 -4.06
C PRO A 172 -7.57 -13.49 -2.58
N LEU A 173 -7.44 -12.49 -1.70
CA LEU A 173 -7.65 -12.72 -0.27
C LEU A 173 -9.14 -12.78 0.00
N GLN A 174 -9.58 -13.68 0.87
CA GLN A 174 -10.99 -13.79 1.23
C GLN A 174 -11.18 -14.00 2.72
N GLN A 175 -12.24 -13.43 3.26
CA GLN A 175 -12.70 -13.67 4.62
C GLN A 175 -14.19 -14.02 4.62
N ASP A 176 -14.50 -15.08 5.36
CA ASP A 176 -15.83 -15.64 5.46
C ASP A 176 -16.50 -15.24 6.78
N PHE A 177 -17.82 -15.11 6.73
CA PHE A 177 -18.70 -14.80 7.86
C PHE A 177 -19.96 -15.68 7.81
N PRO A 178 -20.12 -16.65 8.74
CA PRO A 178 -21.33 -17.45 8.85
C PRO A 178 -22.52 -16.59 9.27
N LEU A 179 -23.59 -16.56 8.47
CA LEU A 179 -24.77 -15.74 8.79
C LEU A 179 -25.56 -16.29 9.99
N GLY A 180 -25.37 -17.57 10.33
CA GLY A 180 -25.92 -18.18 11.55
C GLY A 180 -25.42 -17.56 12.86
N ASP A 181 -24.30 -16.83 12.85
CA ASP A 181 -23.75 -16.19 14.04
C ASP A 181 -24.61 -15.00 14.53
N ILE A 182 -25.34 -14.37 13.59
CA ILE A 182 -26.17 -13.18 13.85
C ILE A 182 -27.66 -13.45 13.70
N LEU A 183 -28.08 -14.57 13.11
CA LEU A 183 -29.49 -14.91 12.93
C LEU A 183 -30.06 -15.67 14.13
N THR A 184 -31.37 -15.51 14.35
CA THR A 184 -32.15 -16.12 15.44
C THR A 184 -33.36 -16.85 14.91
#